data_AF-A0A7K3LYR2-F1
#
_entry.id   AF-A0A7K3LYR2-F1
#
_cell.length_a   1.000
_cell.length_b   1.000
_cell.length_c   1.000
_cell.angle_alpha   90.00
_cell.angle_beta   90.00
_cell.angle_gamma   90.00
#
_symmetry.space_group_name_H-M   'P 1'
#
loop_
_entity.id
_entity.type
_entity.pdbx_description
1 polymer ?
#
loop_
_entity_poly.entity_id
_entity_poly.type
_entity_poly.pdbx_seq_one_letter_code
_entity_poly.pdbx_strand_id
1 'polypeptide(L)'
;MIPVGDYLRDALAVLFLLIPLGMADDLAHHGVGYDILIPVTMLSIISLALPYLKAASVLPRSTRPRQLQVLRLLANTPYLAFVVIMLVFGYVGADATGEAGGGRGVGVAVTIGLVGVLLAAQGRAWEQRDGLNDGRLWRGIVVGIAALGVLLGTLSIVVFLIESGGDVGWSTVVVLILATAFFAGVPLIAVHGLAQGDGVWRDVTLVLGLVGLLSVLWAQGAAETMAEVWSPREAGPQFMFWPAIGAAAAAAGIAAVAPPPSGAARWINLSGRLFQTATLVAVLSILLAGFRLVDHVDARGQYITVLVLSLVALVVATYGRNSLVRDAREGQARAMGAAVALIGVAFLTMAVLGISRAAVITVDTATIICTWFVFAVVVIVALTVPNSVNQELDSYAGEQGEVREDDDESEEHGESPLSEPVAEHAELHAEDESIWSAHTEGQPET
;
A
#
# COMPACT_ATOMS: atom_id res chain seq x y z
N MET A 1 -31.08 -1.48 -2.64
CA MET A 1 -30.29 -0.41 -3.29
C MET A 1 -28.84 -0.83 -3.32
N ILE A 2 -28.17 -0.69 -4.47
CA ILE A 2 -26.74 -1.03 -4.63
C ILE A 2 -25.91 0.15 -4.08
N PRO A 3 -24.94 -0.08 -3.17
CA PRO A 3 -24.05 0.97 -2.68
C PRO A 3 -23.28 1.69 -3.79
N VAL A 4 -23.10 3.01 -3.69
CA VAL A 4 -22.33 3.82 -4.66
C VAL A 4 -20.90 3.29 -4.83
N GLY A 5 -20.29 2.76 -3.76
CA GLY A 5 -18.95 2.19 -3.81
C GLY A 5 -18.81 0.99 -4.76
N ASP A 6 -19.86 0.17 -4.93
CA ASP A 6 -19.81 -0.96 -5.85
C ASP A 6 -19.80 -0.47 -7.32
N TYR A 7 -20.51 0.62 -7.63
CA TYR A 7 -20.47 1.23 -8.97
C TYR A 7 -19.11 1.86 -9.28
N LEU A 8 -18.55 2.60 -8.32
CA LEU A 8 -17.22 3.21 -8.49
C LEU A 8 -16.17 2.13 -8.72
N ARG A 9 -16.22 1.04 -7.97
CA ARG A 9 -15.30 -0.08 -8.13
C ARG A 9 -15.43 -0.77 -9.48
N ASP A 10 -16.65 -1.00 -9.97
CA ASP A 10 -16.86 -1.57 -11.30
C ASP A 10 -16.35 -0.62 -12.40
N ALA A 11 -16.59 0.70 -12.26
CA ALA A 11 -16.10 1.70 -13.20
C ALA A 11 -14.57 1.76 -13.22
N LEU A 12 -13.92 1.71 -12.05
CA LEU A 12 -12.47 1.61 -11.93
C LEU A 12 -11.93 0.30 -12.53
N ALA A 13 -12.61 -0.82 -12.32
CA ALA A 13 -12.23 -2.10 -12.92
C ALA A 13 -12.25 -2.03 -14.45
N VAL A 14 -13.31 -1.47 -15.05
CA VAL A 14 -13.37 -1.25 -16.51
C VAL A 14 -12.25 -0.32 -16.96
N LEU A 15 -12.03 0.80 -16.26
CA LEU A 15 -10.99 1.76 -16.60
C LEU A 15 -9.60 1.09 -16.61
N PHE A 16 -9.25 0.35 -15.55
CA PHE A 16 -7.97 -0.34 -15.43
C PHE A 16 -7.84 -1.58 -16.33
N LEU A 17 -8.94 -2.10 -16.88
CA LEU A 17 -8.89 -3.13 -17.93
C LEU A 17 -8.69 -2.54 -19.33
N LEU A 18 -9.17 -1.32 -19.58
CA LEU A 18 -9.06 -0.66 -20.89
C LEU A 18 -7.75 0.09 -21.08
N ILE A 19 -7.24 0.76 -20.04
CA ILE A 19 -5.98 1.52 -20.09
C ILE A 19 -4.79 0.68 -20.62
N PRO A 20 -4.56 -0.57 -20.15
CA PRO A 20 -3.46 -1.40 -20.61
C PRO A 20 -3.41 -1.64 -22.12
N LEU A 21 -4.54 -1.59 -22.83
CA LEU A 21 -4.59 -1.86 -24.28
C LEU A 21 -3.76 -0.87 -25.13
N GLY A 22 -3.44 0.31 -24.56
CA GLY A 22 -2.62 1.32 -25.21
C GLY A 22 -1.21 1.46 -24.63
N MET A 23 -0.80 0.60 -23.71
CA MET A 23 0.46 0.72 -22.95
C MET A 23 1.48 -0.34 -23.36
N ALA A 24 2.72 -0.22 -22.90
CA ALA A 24 3.75 -1.22 -23.14
C ALA A 24 3.47 -2.52 -22.36
N ASP A 25 3.50 -3.67 -23.05
CA ASP A 25 3.32 -5.01 -22.48
C ASP A 25 4.65 -5.65 -22.11
N ASP A 26 5.64 -5.59 -23.01
CA ASP A 26 6.99 -6.12 -22.85
C ASP A 26 8.01 -5.28 -23.65
N LEU A 27 9.30 -5.66 -23.66
CA LEU A 27 10.37 -4.90 -24.33
C LEU A 27 10.21 -4.87 -25.86
N ALA A 28 9.43 -5.78 -26.44
CA ALA A 28 9.25 -5.93 -27.88
C ALA A 28 7.87 -5.44 -28.36
N HIS A 29 6.88 -5.30 -27.48
CA HIS A 29 5.49 -5.07 -27.81
C HIS A 29 4.90 -3.90 -27.04
N HIS A 30 4.34 -2.96 -27.79
CA HIS A 30 3.62 -1.79 -27.26
C HIS A 30 2.17 -1.79 -27.78
N GLY A 31 1.21 -1.48 -26.90
CA GLY A 31 -0.21 -1.39 -27.22
C GLY A 31 -0.87 -2.75 -27.40
N VAL A 32 -1.62 -2.94 -28.49
CA VAL A 32 -2.34 -4.20 -28.80
C VAL A 32 -1.40 -5.31 -29.29
N GLY A 33 -0.17 -5.36 -28.77
CA GLY A 33 0.89 -6.24 -29.26
C GLY A 33 0.58 -7.73 -29.15
N TYR A 34 -0.40 -8.10 -28.33
CA TYR A 34 -0.92 -9.46 -28.20
C TYR A 34 -2.40 -9.54 -28.55
N ASP A 35 -2.71 -10.23 -29.66
CA ASP A 35 -4.10 -10.48 -30.11
C ASP A 35 -4.97 -11.13 -29.03
N ILE A 36 -4.36 -11.91 -28.13
CA ILE A 36 -5.05 -12.60 -27.03
C ILE A 36 -5.47 -11.64 -25.89
N LEU A 37 -4.85 -10.46 -25.77
CA LEU A 37 -5.15 -9.51 -24.71
C LEU A 37 -6.56 -8.91 -24.85
N ILE A 38 -6.99 -8.60 -26.07
CA ILE A 38 -8.34 -8.06 -26.34
C ILE A 38 -9.44 -9.01 -25.83
N PRO A 39 -9.53 -10.29 -26.25
CA PRO A 39 -10.62 -11.16 -25.85
C PRO A 39 -10.62 -11.45 -24.34
N VAL A 40 -9.45 -11.59 -23.69
CA VAL A 40 -9.41 -11.79 -22.23
C VAL A 40 -9.85 -10.53 -21.46
N THR A 41 -9.54 -9.34 -21.98
CA THR A 41 -10.01 -8.06 -21.44
C THR A 41 -11.52 -7.92 -21.58
N MET A 42 -12.05 -8.19 -22.78
CA MET A 42 -13.48 -8.15 -23.05
C MET A 42 -14.25 -9.14 -22.17
N LEU A 43 -13.74 -10.37 -22.00
CA LEU A 43 -14.34 -11.35 -21.11
C LEU A 43 -14.38 -10.85 -19.64
N SER A 44 -13.31 -10.22 -19.19
CA SER A 44 -13.22 -9.62 -17.84
C SER A 44 -14.23 -8.48 -17.67
N ILE A 45 -14.40 -7.61 -18.68
CA ILE A 45 -15.41 -6.54 -18.67
C ILE A 45 -16.83 -7.11 -18.68
N ILE A 46 -17.10 -8.12 -19.53
CA ILE A 46 -18.41 -8.79 -19.58
C ILE A 46 -18.75 -9.42 -18.22
N SER A 47 -17.74 -9.92 -17.48
CA SER A 47 -17.95 -10.48 -16.15
C SER A 47 -18.56 -9.49 -15.15
N LEU A 48 -18.28 -8.18 -15.29
CA LEU A 48 -18.84 -7.10 -14.46
C LEU A 48 -20.34 -6.89 -14.72
N ALA A 49 -20.83 -7.27 -15.90
CA ALA A 49 -22.25 -7.16 -16.26
C ALA A 49 -23.11 -8.26 -15.59
N LEU A 50 -22.52 -9.39 -15.18
CA LEU A 50 -23.26 -10.55 -14.67
C LEU A 50 -24.22 -10.22 -13.51
N PRO A 51 -23.82 -9.46 -12.47
CA PRO A 51 -24.74 -9.13 -11.38
C PRO A 51 -25.86 -8.19 -11.82
N TYR A 52 -25.60 -7.30 -12.78
CA TYR A 52 -26.62 -6.39 -13.32
C TYR A 52 -27.63 -7.16 -14.19
N LEU A 53 -27.18 -8.14 -14.97
CA LEU A 53 -28.06 -9.05 -15.71
C LEU A 53 -28.94 -9.88 -14.77
N LYS A 54 -28.42 -10.30 -13.61
CA LYS A 54 -29.24 -10.93 -12.58
C LYS A 54 -30.26 -9.95 -11.99
N ALA A 55 -29.87 -8.73 -11.67
CA ALA A 55 -30.77 -7.71 -11.14
C ALA A 55 -31.89 -7.35 -12.14
N ALA A 56 -31.58 -7.36 -13.44
CA ALA A 56 -32.53 -7.17 -14.53
C ALA A 56 -33.39 -8.42 -14.83
N SER A 57 -33.27 -9.50 -14.05
CA SER A 57 -33.99 -10.77 -14.24
C SER A 57 -33.73 -11.47 -15.59
N VAL A 58 -32.60 -11.17 -16.25
CA VAL A 58 -32.16 -11.84 -17.48
C VAL A 58 -31.63 -13.25 -17.18
N LEU A 59 -30.95 -13.40 -16.04
CA LEU A 59 -30.48 -14.69 -15.56
C LEU A 59 -31.57 -15.46 -14.79
N PRO A 60 -31.56 -16.81 -14.81
CA PRO A 60 -32.53 -17.61 -14.07
C PRO A 60 -32.59 -17.22 -12.59
N ARG A 61 -33.79 -17.08 -12.03
CA ARG A 61 -34.01 -16.73 -10.61
C ARG A 61 -33.36 -17.73 -9.63
N SER A 62 -33.10 -18.95 -10.07
CA SER A 62 -32.41 -20.00 -9.30
C SER A 62 -30.91 -19.75 -9.12
N THR A 63 -30.32 -18.78 -9.82
CA THR A 63 -28.88 -18.51 -9.77
C THR A 63 -28.47 -17.98 -8.41
N ARG A 64 -27.73 -18.78 -7.64
CA ARG A 64 -27.28 -18.43 -6.29
C ARG A 64 -26.15 -17.38 -6.36
N PRO A 65 -26.01 -16.47 -5.37
CA PRO A 65 -24.91 -15.50 -5.32
C PRO A 65 -23.52 -16.13 -5.47
N ARG A 66 -23.30 -17.28 -4.83
CA ARG A 66 -22.06 -18.07 -4.95
C ARG A 66 -21.76 -18.54 -6.38
N GLN A 67 -22.79 -18.87 -7.16
CA GLN A 67 -22.59 -19.29 -8.56
C GLN A 67 -22.14 -18.11 -9.42
N LEU A 68 -22.70 -16.91 -9.21
CA LEU A 68 -22.23 -15.70 -9.90
C LEU A 68 -20.79 -15.36 -9.54
N GLN A 69 -20.42 -15.50 -8.27
CA GLN A 69 -19.07 -15.25 -7.82
C GLN A 69 -18.08 -16.21 -8.48
N VAL A 70 -18.38 -17.52 -8.52
CA VAL A 70 -17.54 -18.51 -9.21
C VAL A 70 -17.45 -18.20 -10.70
N LEU A 71 -18.56 -17.82 -11.34
CA LEU A 71 -18.56 -17.46 -12.75
C LEU A 71 -17.70 -16.22 -13.04
N ARG A 72 -17.71 -15.23 -12.14
CA ARG A 72 -16.82 -14.05 -12.23
C ARG A 72 -15.37 -14.44 -12.06
N LEU A 73 -15.03 -15.25 -11.06
CA LEU A 73 -13.66 -15.75 -10.89
C LEU A 73 -13.19 -16.49 -12.14
N LEU A 74 -14.00 -17.40 -12.68
CA LEU A 74 -13.69 -18.15 -13.90
C LEU A 74 -13.55 -17.26 -15.14
N ALA A 75 -14.38 -16.23 -15.30
CA ALA A 75 -14.30 -15.30 -16.41
C ALA A 75 -13.03 -14.43 -16.37
N ASN A 76 -12.48 -14.19 -15.18
CA ASN A 76 -11.25 -13.41 -14.99
C ASN A 76 -9.98 -14.29 -15.00
N THR A 77 -10.11 -15.62 -14.84
CA THR A 77 -8.99 -16.57 -14.89
C THR A 77 -8.12 -16.45 -16.15
N PRO A 78 -8.67 -16.30 -17.38
CA PRO A 78 -7.84 -16.17 -18.58
C PRO A 78 -6.91 -14.95 -18.56
N TYR A 79 -7.37 -13.82 -18.01
CA TYR A 79 -6.53 -12.63 -17.89
C TYR A 79 -5.43 -12.84 -16.82
N LEU A 80 -5.76 -13.48 -15.70
CA LEU A 80 -4.74 -13.85 -14.70
C LEU A 80 -3.70 -14.82 -15.28
N ALA A 81 -4.13 -15.78 -16.11
CA ALA A 81 -3.22 -16.69 -16.81
C ALA A 81 -2.29 -15.93 -17.78
N PHE A 82 -2.82 -14.94 -18.51
CA PHE A 82 -2.01 -14.05 -19.35
C PHE A 82 -0.93 -13.32 -18.54
N VAL A 83 -1.28 -12.74 -17.38
CA VAL A 83 -0.31 -12.09 -16.48
C VAL A 83 0.79 -13.06 -16.05
N VAL A 84 0.44 -14.29 -15.67
CA VAL A 84 1.42 -15.33 -15.29
C VAL A 84 2.33 -15.69 -16.47
N ILE A 85 1.79 -15.82 -17.68
CA ILE A 85 2.59 -16.08 -18.89
C ILE A 85 3.56 -14.93 -19.16
N MET A 86 3.12 -13.67 -19.02
CA MET A 86 3.99 -12.50 -19.18
C MET A 86 5.10 -12.46 -18.13
N LEU A 87 4.80 -12.80 -16.88
CA LEU A 87 5.83 -12.94 -15.85
C LEU A 87 6.86 -14.02 -16.22
N VAL A 88 6.43 -15.19 -16.70
CA VAL A 88 7.34 -16.26 -17.13
C VAL A 88 8.22 -15.80 -18.30
N PHE A 89 7.64 -15.16 -19.32
CA PHE A 89 8.40 -14.60 -20.43
C PHE A 89 9.32 -13.45 -20.02
N GLY A 90 8.94 -12.67 -19.00
CA GLY A 90 9.80 -11.66 -18.40
C GLY A 90 11.11 -12.22 -17.87
N TYR A 91 11.13 -13.48 -17.38
CA TYR A 91 12.34 -14.16 -16.91
C TYR A 91 13.06 -15.01 -17.97
N VAL A 92 12.31 -15.73 -18.82
CA VAL A 92 12.87 -16.79 -19.69
C VAL A 92 12.79 -16.45 -21.19
N GLY A 93 12.05 -15.41 -21.56
CA GLY A 93 11.85 -15.03 -22.97
C GLY A 93 13.13 -14.53 -23.65
N ALA A 94 13.05 -14.29 -24.97
CA ALA A 94 14.13 -13.61 -25.68
C ALA A 94 14.16 -12.14 -25.29
N ASP A 95 15.34 -11.56 -25.05
CA ASP A 95 15.45 -10.12 -24.77
C ASP A 95 15.20 -9.25 -26.02
N ALA A 96 15.41 -7.94 -25.88
CA ALA A 96 15.29 -6.98 -26.98
C ALA A 96 16.29 -7.22 -28.13
N THR A 97 17.39 -7.95 -27.90
CA THR A 97 18.39 -8.30 -28.91
C THR A 97 18.07 -9.62 -29.63
N GLY A 98 17.06 -10.35 -29.14
CA GLY A 98 16.67 -11.66 -29.65
C GLY A 98 17.44 -12.81 -29.01
N GLU A 99 18.24 -12.56 -27.97
CA GLU A 99 18.96 -13.58 -27.23
C GLU A 99 17.98 -14.38 -26.37
N ALA A 100 17.88 -15.68 -26.67
CA ALA A 100 16.99 -16.59 -25.97
C ALA A 100 17.41 -16.76 -24.51
N GLY A 101 16.45 -16.61 -23.59
CA GLY A 101 16.76 -16.61 -22.17
C GLY A 101 17.53 -15.37 -21.76
N GLY A 102 17.17 -14.21 -22.31
CA GLY A 102 17.57 -12.84 -21.90
C GLY A 102 16.47 -12.14 -21.05
N GLY A 103 15.21 -12.54 -21.21
CA GLY A 103 14.03 -12.03 -20.52
C GLY A 103 13.34 -10.93 -21.34
N ARG A 104 12.05 -11.11 -21.66
CA ARG A 104 11.27 -10.13 -22.46
C ARG A 104 10.92 -8.85 -21.70
N GLY A 105 11.18 -8.80 -20.40
CA GLY A 105 10.67 -7.75 -19.53
C GLY A 105 9.16 -7.83 -19.31
N VAL A 106 8.67 -6.95 -18.44
CA VAL A 106 7.25 -6.78 -18.12
C VAL A 106 6.96 -5.29 -18.08
N GLY A 107 5.92 -4.89 -18.81
CA GLY A 107 5.48 -3.52 -18.90
C GLY A 107 4.45 -3.13 -17.85
N VAL A 108 4.26 -1.81 -17.72
CA VAL A 108 3.21 -1.21 -16.88
C VAL A 108 1.80 -1.67 -17.24
N ALA A 109 1.53 -2.08 -18.49
CA ALA A 109 0.23 -2.59 -18.92
C ALA A 109 -0.21 -3.79 -18.07
N VAL A 110 0.70 -4.74 -17.85
CA VAL A 110 0.46 -5.95 -17.04
C VAL A 110 0.11 -5.58 -15.59
N THR A 111 0.76 -4.54 -15.05
CA THR A 111 0.54 -4.07 -13.68
C THR A 111 -0.85 -3.45 -13.52
N ILE A 112 -1.23 -2.52 -14.40
CA ILE A 112 -2.55 -1.88 -14.36
C ILE A 112 -3.65 -2.89 -14.68
N GLY A 113 -3.42 -3.75 -15.65
CA GLY A 113 -4.32 -4.84 -16.02
C GLY A 113 -4.62 -5.79 -14.87
N LEU A 114 -3.58 -6.14 -14.09
CA LEU A 114 -3.73 -6.96 -12.89
C LEU A 114 -4.63 -6.29 -11.83
N VAL A 115 -4.58 -4.96 -11.68
CA VAL A 115 -5.51 -4.22 -10.82
C VAL A 115 -6.94 -4.36 -11.33
N GLY A 116 -7.16 -4.11 -12.62
CA GLY A 116 -8.48 -4.16 -13.25
C GLY A 116 -9.14 -5.52 -13.11
N VAL A 117 -8.42 -6.59 -13.43
CA VAL A 117 -8.93 -7.98 -13.32
C VAL A 117 -9.20 -8.37 -11.87
N LEU A 118 -8.35 -7.97 -10.91
CA LEU A 118 -8.58 -8.26 -9.50
C LEU A 118 -9.83 -7.55 -9.00
N LEU A 119 -10.01 -6.26 -9.32
CA LEU A 119 -11.23 -5.53 -8.97
C LEU A 119 -12.47 -6.14 -9.63
N ALA A 120 -12.37 -6.62 -10.87
CA ALA A 120 -13.47 -7.28 -11.58
C ALA A 120 -13.83 -8.65 -11.00
N ALA A 121 -12.87 -9.35 -10.41
CA ALA A 121 -13.05 -10.68 -9.84
C ALA A 121 -13.74 -10.69 -8.46
N GLN A 122 -13.61 -9.63 -7.65
CA GLN A 122 -14.13 -9.64 -6.26
C GLN A 122 -15.65 -9.48 -6.18
N GLY A 123 -16.27 -10.13 -5.19
CA GLY A 123 -17.70 -9.95 -4.89
C GLY A 123 -18.04 -8.50 -4.52
N ARG A 124 -19.31 -8.13 -4.71
CA ARG A 124 -19.84 -6.82 -4.27
C ARG A 124 -20.29 -6.87 -2.82
N ALA A 125 -20.25 -5.74 -2.12
CA ALA A 125 -20.61 -5.71 -0.70
C ALA A 125 -22.06 -6.14 -0.45
N TRP A 126 -22.99 -5.80 -1.35
CA TRP A 126 -24.38 -6.21 -1.22
C TRP A 126 -24.62 -7.71 -1.43
N GLU A 127 -23.75 -8.40 -2.18
CA GLU A 127 -23.85 -9.84 -2.44
C GLU A 127 -23.41 -10.68 -1.23
N GLN A 128 -22.68 -10.06 -0.30
CA GLN A 128 -22.05 -10.72 0.85
C GLN A 128 -22.84 -10.55 2.16
N ARG A 129 -24.00 -9.88 2.13
CA ARG A 129 -24.82 -9.59 3.32
C ARG A 129 -25.46 -10.84 3.96
N ASP A 130 -25.66 -11.91 3.19
CA ASP A 130 -26.35 -13.14 3.66
C ASP A 130 -25.39 -14.18 4.25
N GLY A 131 -24.31 -13.74 4.91
CA GLY A 131 -23.33 -14.63 5.56
C GLY A 131 -22.36 -15.36 4.61
N LEU A 132 -22.45 -15.09 3.31
CA LEU A 132 -21.50 -15.56 2.29
C LEU A 132 -20.31 -14.59 2.23
N ASN A 133 -19.27 -14.87 3.01
CA ASN A 133 -18.04 -14.06 3.03
C ASN A 133 -16.89 -14.76 2.27
N ASP A 134 -16.29 -14.05 1.31
CA ASP A 134 -15.11 -14.49 0.56
C ASP A 134 -13.80 -13.91 1.10
N GLY A 135 -13.83 -13.26 2.27
CA GLY A 135 -12.68 -12.60 2.88
C GLY A 135 -11.49 -13.53 3.12
N ARG A 136 -11.71 -14.81 3.45
CA ARG A 136 -10.61 -15.78 3.59
C ARG A 136 -9.91 -16.04 2.25
N LEU A 137 -10.67 -16.12 1.15
CA LEU A 137 -10.12 -16.27 -0.19
C LEU A 137 -9.30 -15.03 -0.57
N TRP A 138 -9.88 -13.84 -0.41
CA TRP A 138 -9.18 -12.59 -0.77
C TRP A 138 -7.97 -12.31 0.09
N ARG A 139 -8.03 -12.60 1.40
CA ARG A 139 -6.86 -12.56 2.27
C ARG A 139 -5.77 -13.52 1.78
N GLY A 140 -6.15 -14.73 1.36
CA GLY A 140 -5.23 -15.69 0.73
C GLY A 140 -4.63 -15.18 -0.58
N ILE A 141 -5.41 -14.50 -1.42
CA ILE A 141 -4.94 -13.87 -2.66
C ILE A 141 -3.94 -12.75 -2.36
N VAL A 142 -4.24 -11.87 -1.39
CA VAL A 142 -3.33 -10.79 -0.96
C VAL A 142 -1.99 -11.37 -0.49
N VAL A 143 -2.03 -12.38 0.38
CA VAL A 143 -0.84 -13.09 0.85
C VAL A 143 -0.10 -13.78 -0.31
N GLY A 144 -0.83 -14.42 -1.22
CA GLY A 144 -0.26 -15.10 -2.39
C GLY A 144 0.47 -14.15 -3.33
N ILE A 145 -0.09 -12.97 -3.61
CA ILE A 145 0.55 -11.95 -4.44
C ILE A 145 1.82 -11.41 -3.76
N ALA A 146 1.76 -11.13 -2.44
CA ALA A 146 2.94 -10.69 -1.70
C ALA A 146 4.05 -11.77 -1.67
N ALA A 147 3.67 -13.02 -1.43
CA ALA A 147 4.60 -14.16 -1.44
C ALA A 147 5.23 -14.36 -2.83
N LEU A 148 4.45 -14.18 -3.91
CA LEU A 148 4.96 -14.20 -5.27
C LEU A 148 5.98 -13.08 -5.51
N GLY A 149 5.71 -11.86 -5.01
CA GLY A 149 6.67 -10.75 -5.06
C GLY A 149 8.00 -11.06 -4.37
N VAL A 150 7.94 -11.67 -3.17
CA VAL A 150 9.15 -12.11 -2.45
C VAL A 150 9.90 -13.19 -3.22
N LEU A 151 9.18 -14.20 -3.73
CA LEU A 151 9.76 -15.30 -4.51
C LEU A 151 10.47 -14.78 -5.76
N LEU A 152 9.80 -13.94 -6.56
CA LEU A 152 10.36 -13.37 -7.78
C LEU A 152 11.52 -12.42 -7.47
N GLY A 153 11.43 -11.59 -6.44
CA GLY A 153 12.55 -10.75 -6.01
C GLY A 153 13.78 -11.56 -5.60
N THR A 154 13.57 -12.65 -4.86
CA THR A 154 14.65 -13.57 -4.46
C THR A 154 15.26 -14.27 -5.67
N LEU A 155 14.41 -14.74 -6.60
CA LEU A 155 14.85 -15.38 -7.84
C LEU A 155 15.70 -14.42 -8.68
N SER A 156 15.27 -13.15 -8.81
CA SER A 156 16.04 -12.12 -9.51
C SER A 156 17.43 -11.91 -8.90
N ILE A 157 17.55 -11.84 -7.57
CA ILE A 157 18.87 -11.74 -6.91
C ILE A 157 19.75 -12.95 -7.27
N VAL A 158 19.22 -14.17 -7.19
CA VAL A 158 19.98 -15.39 -7.49
C VAL A 158 20.45 -15.40 -8.94
N VAL A 159 19.54 -15.10 -9.87
CA VAL A 159 19.84 -15.07 -11.31
C VAL A 159 20.88 -13.99 -11.62
N PHE A 160 20.68 -12.78 -11.08
CA PHE A 160 21.63 -11.68 -11.22
C PHE A 160 23.03 -12.06 -10.74
N LEU A 161 23.15 -12.72 -9.58
CA LEU A 161 24.44 -13.16 -9.03
C LEU A 161 25.12 -14.23 -9.90
N ILE A 162 24.36 -15.16 -10.47
CA ILE A 162 24.89 -16.21 -11.36
C ILE A 162 25.42 -15.61 -12.66
N GLU A 163 24.65 -14.71 -13.28
CA GLU A 163 24.97 -14.14 -14.60
C GLU A 163 26.05 -13.09 -14.53
N SER A 164 26.08 -12.34 -13.43
CA SER A 164 27.08 -11.29 -13.21
C SER A 164 28.50 -11.82 -13.03
N GLY A 165 28.70 -13.10 -12.73
CA GLY A 165 30.03 -13.72 -12.65
C GLY A 165 31.01 -13.12 -11.62
N GLY A 166 30.55 -12.21 -10.75
CA GLY A 166 31.42 -11.42 -9.87
C GLY A 166 32.02 -10.16 -10.50
N ASP A 167 31.64 -9.82 -11.74
CA ASP A 167 32.14 -8.66 -12.48
C ASP A 167 31.56 -7.32 -11.99
N VAL A 168 30.44 -7.36 -11.25
CA VAL A 168 29.83 -6.19 -10.61
C VAL A 168 30.37 -5.94 -9.21
N GLY A 169 30.48 -4.67 -8.86
CA GLY A 169 30.83 -4.23 -7.52
C GLY A 169 29.85 -4.75 -6.45
N TRP A 170 30.37 -5.05 -5.27
CA TRP A 170 29.59 -5.52 -4.11
C TRP A 170 28.46 -4.56 -3.72
N SER A 171 28.67 -3.27 -3.95
CA SER A 171 27.71 -2.17 -3.72
C SER A 171 26.47 -2.32 -4.59
N THR A 172 26.61 -2.69 -5.87
CA THR A 172 25.48 -3.02 -6.77
C THR A 172 24.65 -4.17 -6.22
N VAL A 173 25.31 -5.23 -5.75
CA VAL A 173 24.63 -6.40 -5.15
C VAL A 173 23.85 -5.98 -3.90
N VAL A 174 24.45 -5.15 -3.04
CA VAL A 174 23.78 -4.63 -1.84
C VAL A 174 22.58 -3.76 -2.20
N VAL A 175 22.71 -2.88 -3.21
CA VAL A 175 21.60 -2.06 -3.71
C VAL A 175 20.47 -2.93 -4.23
N LEU A 176 20.77 -4.00 -4.97
CA LEU A 176 19.75 -4.94 -5.45
C LEU A 176 19.01 -5.60 -4.28
N ILE A 177 19.74 -6.11 -3.28
CA ILE A 177 19.14 -6.72 -2.08
C ILE A 177 18.26 -5.72 -1.32
N LEU A 178 18.73 -4.49 -1.14
CA LEU A 178 17.99 -3.42 -0.48
C LEU A 178 16.75 -3.00 -1.28
N ALA A 179 16.85 -2.94 -2.61
CA ALA A 179 15.73 -2.64 -3.48
C ALA A 179 14.68 -3.76 -3.40
N THR A 180 15.08 -5.03 -3.42
CA THR A 180 14.17 -6.15 -3.18
C THR A 180 13.54 -6.09 -1.80
N ALA A 181 14.31 -5.77 -0.75
CA ALA A 181 13.78 -5.60 0.60
C ALA A 181 12.78 -4.45 0.68
N PHE A 182 12.99 -3.36 -0.06
CA PHE A 182 12.04 -2.26 -0.17
C PHE A 182 10.76 -2.69 -0.90
N PHE A 183 10.87 -3.20 -2.12
CA PHE A 183 9.72 -3.51 -2.95
C PHE A 183 8.91 -4.72 -2.49
N ALA A 184 9.54 -5.73 -1.90
CA ALA A 184 8.85 -6.90 -1.36
C ALA A 184 8.54 -6.75 0.13
N GLY A 185 9.48 -6.23 0.93
CA GLY A 185 9.36 -6.17 2.38
C GLY A 185 8.34 -5.15 2.89
N VAL A 186 8.25 -3.96 2.26
CA VAL A 186 7.29 -2.92 2.69
C VAL A 186 5.83 -3.40 2.55
N PRO A 187 5.38 -3.92 1.39
CA PRO A 187 4.05 -4.53 1.29
C PRO A 187 3.88 -5.75 2.20
N LEU A 188 4.92 -6.58 2.36
CA LEU A 188 4.83 -7.79 3.19
C LEU A 188 4.49 -7.47 4.64
N ILE A 189 4.99 -6.37 5.20
CA ILE A 189 4.63 -5.94 6.57
C ILE A 189 3.14 -5.62 6.67
N ALA A 190 2.59 -4.87 5.72
CA ALA A 190 1.17 -4.55 5.70
C ALA A 190 0.29 -5.78 5.48
N VAL A 191 0.71 -6.67 4.58
CA VAL A 191 0.04 -7.95 4.31
C VAL A 191 0.13 -8.88 5.52
N HIS A 192 1.23 -8.88 6.26
CA HIS A 192 1.38 -9.67 7.47
C HIS A 192 0.42 -9.20 8.56
N GLY A 193 0.33 -7.89 8.80
CA GLY A 193 -0.64 -7.32 9.74
C GLY A 193 -2.09 -7.63 9.33
N LEU A 194 -2.41 -7.55 8.04
CA LEU A 194 -3.71 -7.96 7.51
C LEU A 194 -3.97 -9.47 7.70
N ALA A 195 -2.96 -10.31 7.51
CA ALA A 195 -3.07 -11.75 7.70
C ALA A 195 -3.40 -12.11 9.15
N GLN A 196 -2.87 -11.35 10.11
CA GLN A 196 -3.18 -11.44 11.54
C GLN A 196 -4.61 -10.96 11.89
N GLY A 197 -5.32 -10.31 10.96
CA GLY A 197 -6.71 -9.86 11.16
C GLY A 197 -6.85 -8.40 11.59
N ASP A 198 -5.78 -7.61 11.57
CA ASP A 198 -5.85 -6.18 11.88
C ASP A 198 -6.42 -5.40 10.68
N GLY A 199 -7.62 -4.84 10.88
CA GLY A 199 -8.33 -4.06 9.86
C GLY A 199 -7.63 -2.74 9.49
N VAL A 200 -6.77 -2.19 10.35
CA VAL A 200 -5.99 -0.97 10.05
C VAL A 200 -4.91 -1.29 9.01
N TRP A 201 -4.26 -2.45 9.12
CA TRP A 201 -3.27 -2.89 8.13
C TRP A 201 -3.88 -3.18 6.76
N ARG A 202 -5.18 -3.53 6.69
CA ARG A 202 -5.92 -3.54 5.42
C ARG A 202 -5.88 -2.15 4.78
N ASP A 203 -6.22 -1.11 5.53
CA ASP A 203 -6.28 0.26 5.01
C ASP A 203 -4.88 0.75 4.61
N VAL A 204 -3.83 0.43 5.36
CA VAL A 204 -2.43 0.68 4.96
C VAL A 204 -2.09 -0.03 3.64
N THR A 205 -2.55 -1.28 3.47
CA THR A 205 -2.35 -2.05 2.23
C THR A 205 -3.02 -1.38 1.03
N LEU A 206 -4.20 -0.77 1.21
CA LEU A 206 -4.86 0.04 0.18
C LEU A 206 -4.02 1.26 -0.20
N VAL A 207 -3.49 1.97 0.79
CA VAL A 207 -2.64 3.15 0.58
C VAL A 207 -1.35 2.77 -0.15
N LEU A 208 -0.71 1.66 0.20
CA LEU A 208 0.43 1.12 -0.55
C LEU A 208 0.07 0.77 -2.00
N GLY A 209 -1.13 0.24 -2.24
CA GLY A 209 -1.63 0.03 -3.59
C GLY A 209 -1.76 1.32 -4.39
N LEU A 210 -2.22 2.40 -3.74
CA LEU A 210 -2.29 3.73 -4.35
C LEU A 210 -0.89 4.31 -4.65
N VAL A 211 0.08 4.10 -3.75
CA VAL A 211 1.48 4.46 -3.98
C VAL A 211 2.05 3.72 -5.20
N GLY A 212 1.80 2.41 -5.28
CA GLY A 212 2.18 1.61 -6.43
C GLY A 212 1.55 2.14 -7.71
N LEU A 213 0.25 2.47 -7.69
CA LEU A 213 -0.47 2.94 -8.88
C LEU A 213 0.07 4.29 -9.34
N LEU A 214 0.36 5.22 -8.41
CA LEU A 214 0.99 6.49 -8.74
C LEU A 214 2.40 6.30 -9.31
N SER A 215 3.15 5.31 -8.81
CA SER A 215 4.47 4.96 -9.35
C SER A 215 4.39 4.40 -10.78
N VAL A 216 3.37 3.60 -11.08
CA VAL A 216 3.08 3.11 -12.44
C VAL A 216 2.76 4.29 -13.38
N LEU A 217 1.90 5.21 -12.94
CA LEU A 217 1.54 6.39 -13.73
C LEU A 217 2.74 7.30 -13.95
N TRP A 218 3.63 7.43 -12.96
CA TRP A 218 4.89 8.14 -13.13
C TRP A 218 5.73 7.47 -14.21
N ALA A 219 5.94 6.15 -14.14
CA ALA A 219 6.72 5.40 -15.13
C ALA A 219 6.20 5.65 -16.56
N GLN A 220 4.89 5.65 -16.77
CA GLN A 220 4.26 5.95 -18.06
C GLN A 220 4.51 7.39 -18.54
N GLY A 221 4.60 8.35 -17.63
CA GLY A 221 4.78 9.77 -17.98
C GLY A 221 6.25 10.17 -18.16
N ALA A 222 7.19 9.35 -17.69
CA ALA A 222 8.57 9.73 -17.47
C ALA A 222 9.52 9.19 -18.55
N ALA A 223 9.08 9.21 -19.82
CA ALA A 223 9.70 8.56 -20.99
C ALA A 223 11.24 8.63 -21.11
N GLU A 224 11.90 9.65 -20.57
CA GLU A 224 13.37 9.81 -20.62
C GLU A 224 14.09 9.42 -19.32
N THR A 225 13.37 9.31 -18.20
CA THR A 225 13.96 9.15 -16.86
C THR A 225 13.59 7.82 -16.18
N MET A 226 12.50 7.18 -16.61
CA MET A 226 12.03 5.92 -16.08
C MET A 226 11.39 5.08 -17.19
N ALA A 227 11.78 3.82 -17.32
CA ALA A 227 11.28 2.95 -18.35
C ALA A 227 9.84 2.47 -18.04
N GLU A 228 9.00 2.41 -19.08
CA GLU A 228 7.64 1.84 -19.02
C GLU A 228 7.66 0.30 -18.95
N VAL A 229 8.81 -0.30 -19.24
CA VAL A 229 9.08 -1.74 -19.20
C VAL A 229 10.35 -1.98 -18.41
N TRP A 230 10.32 -2.93 -17.48
CA TRP A 230 11.51 -3.35 -16.74
C TRP A 230 11.77 -4.84 -16.92
N SER A 231 13.01 -5.26 -16.70
CA SER A 231 13.40 -6.67 -16.66
C SER A 231 13.20 -7.21 -15.24
N PRO A 232 12.20 -8.09 -14.99
CA PRO A 232 12.05 -8.73 -13.69
C PRO A 232 13.25 -9.60 -13.32
N ARG A 233 13.99 -10.08 -14.32
CA ARG A 233 15.17 -10.90 -14.13
C ARG A 233 16.31 -10.12 -13.49
N GLU A 234 16.59 -8.92 -13.99
CA GLU A 234 17.73 -8.11 -13.54
C GLU A 234 17.40 -7.25 -12.34
N ALA A 235 16.19 -6.68 -12.29
CA ALA A 235 15.81 -5.67 -11.30
C ALA A 235 14.71 -6.13 -10.33
N GLY A 236 14.26 -7.37 -10.45
CA GLY A 236 13.16 -7.93 -9.67
C GLY A 236 11.79 -7.37 -10.07
N PRO A 237 10.73 -7.74 -9.34
CA PRO A 237 9.36 -7.32 -9.64
C PRO A 237 9.09 -5.84 -9.31
N GLN A 238 9.98 -5.14 -8.61
CA GLN A 238 9.81 -3.73 -8.22
C GLN A 238 8.41 -3.42 -7.63
N PHE A 239 7.79 -2.29 -7.99
CA PHE A 239 6.46 -1.90 -7.50
C PHE A 239 5.29 -2.65 -8.17
N MET A 240 5.55 -3.57 -9.11
CA MET A 240 4.53 -4.28 -9.90
C MET A 240 3.37 -4.83 -9.08
N PHE A 241 3.67 -5.42 -7.93
CA PHE A 241 2.65 -6.08 -7.12
C PHE A 241 1.95 -5.15 -6.14
N TRP A 242 2.44 -3.93 -5.91
CA TRP A 242 1.84 -3.01 -4.92
C TRP A 242 0.39 -2.67 -5.28
N PRO A 243 0.06 -2.23 -6.52
CA PRO A 243 -1.32 -1.93 -6.90
C PRO A 243 -2.24 -3.15 -6.79
N ALA A 244 -1.74 -4.32 -7.21
CA ALA A 244 -2.49 -5.58 -7.19
C ALA A 244 -2.82 -6.03 -5.76
N ILE A 245 -1.86 -5.90 -4.84
CA ILE A 245 -2.03 -6.16 -3.41
C ILE A 245 -3.11 -5.23 -2.84
N GLY A 246 -3.06 -3.93 -3.14
CA GLY A 246 -4.08 -2.97 -2.73
C GLY A 246 -5.46 -3.28 -3.33
N ALA A 247 -5.52 -3.59 -4.63
CA ALA A 247 -6.75 -4.00 -5.29
C ALA A 247 -7.38 -5.22 -4.62
N ALA A 248 -6.59 -6.26 -4.36
CA ALA A 248 -7.03 -7.46 -3.66
C ALA A 248 -7.48 -7.16 -2.22
N ALA A 249 -6.79 -6.27 -1.51
CA ALA A 249 -7.15 -5.83 -0.15
C ALA A 249 -8.46 -5.03 -0.10
N ALA A 250 -8.91 -4.45 -1.22
CA ALA A 250 -10.17 -3.72 -1.35
C ALA A 250 -11.42 -4.61 -1.44
N ALA A 251 -11.25 -5.93 -1.46
CA ALA A 251 -12.37 -6.86 -1.50
C ALA A 251 -13.28 -6.66 -0.29
N ALA A 252 -14.59 -6.54 -0.55
CA ALA A 252 -15.60 -6.30 0.50
C ALA A 252 -15.53 -7.35 1.62
N GLY A 253 -15.23 -8.60 1.28
CA GLY A 253 -15.19 -9.71 2.23
C GLY A 253 -14.07 -9.61 3.26
N ILE A 254 -12.99 -8.89 2.94
CA ILE A 254 -11.88 -8.69 3.88
C ILE A 254 -12.35 -7.88 5.10
N ALA A 255 -13.28 -6.94 4.93
CA ALA A 255 -13.85 -6.18 6.05
C ALA A 255 -14.51 -7.06 7.12
N ALA A 256 -14.98 -8.24 6.74
CA ALA A 256 -15.60 -9.18 7.68
C ALA A 256 -14.60 -10.17 8.30
N VAL A 257 -13.36 -10.27 7.78
CA VAL A 257 -12.29 -11.09 8.38
C VAL A 257 -11.31 -10.25 9.20
N ALA A 258 -11.16 -8.98 8.84
CA ALA A 258 -10.34 -7.98 9.52
C ALA A 258 -11.20 -6.72 9.72
N PRO A 259 -12.11 -6.73 10.70
CA PRO A 259 -12.99 -5.59 10.95
C PRO A 259 -12.16 -4.38 11.41
N PRO A 260 -12.36 -3.20 10.80
CA PRO A 260 -11.67 -1.99 11.24
C PRO A 260 -12.22 -1.55 12.61
N PRO A 261 -11.39 -0.89 13.44
CA PRO A 261 -11.87 -0.21 14.64
C PRO A 261 -13.00 0.79 14.31
N SER A 262 -13.89 1.04 15.27
CA SER A 262 -14.94 2.05 15.15
C SER A 262 -14.44 3.46 15.45
N GLY A 263 -15.17 4.48 14.99
CA GLY A 263 -14.95 5.88 15.38
C GLY A 263 -13.63 6.50 14.88
N ALA A 264 -13.10 7.47 15.63
CA ALA A 264 -11.85 8.14 15.32
C ALA A 264 -10.61 7.23 15.42
N ALA A 265 -10.66 6.21 16.28
CA ALA A 265 -9.54 5.29 16.53
C ALA A 265 -9.01 4.63 15.24
N ARG A 266 -9.89 4.30 14.28
CA ARG A 266 -9.48 3.78 12.96
C ARG A 266 -8.52 4.71 12.23
N TRP A 267 -8.85 5.99 12.19
CA TRP A 267 -8.15 7.00 11.39
C TRP A 267 -6.85 7.45 12.06
N ILE A 268 -6.85 7.53 13.39
CA ILE A 268 -5.65 7.78 14.20
C ILE A 268 -4.67 6.61 14.05
N ASN A 269 -5.15 5.37 14.20
CA ASN A 269 -4.31 4.18 14.05
C ASN A 269 -3.77 4.06 12.62
N LEU A 270 -4.60 4.31 11.59
CA LEU A 270 -4.14 4.37 10.20
C LEU A 270 -2.99 5.36 10.04
N SER A 271 -3.17 6.58 10.55
CA SER A 271 -2.15 7.64 10.45
C SER A 271 -0.85 7.24 11.16
N GLY A 272 -0.96 6.67 12.37
CA GLY A 272 0.19 6.15 13.10
C GLY A 272 0.94 5.03 12.36
N ARG A 273 0.22 4.09 11.73
CA ARG A 273 0.79 3.01 10.91
C ARG A 273 1.41 3.51 9.60
N LEU A 274 0.84 4.55 8.98
CA LEU A 274 1.43 5.19 7.82
C LEU A 274 2.76 5.88 8.18
N PHE A 275 2.84 6.58 9.30
CA PHE A 275 4.10 7.14 9.78
C PHE A 275 5.13 6.06 10.16
N GLN A 276 4.68 4.95 10.77
CA GLN A 276 5.55 3.81 11.03
C GLN A 276 6.13 3.23 9.73
N THR A 277 5.29 3.06 8.71
CA THR A 277 5.73 2.57 7.40
C THR A 277 6.64 3.60 6.70
N ALA A 278 6.34 4.90 6.79
CA ALA A 278 7.20 5.98 6.26
C ALA A 278 8.58 5.99 6.90
N THR A 279 8.67 5.71 8.21
CA THR A 279 9.93 5.59 8.95
C THR A 279 10.79 4.48 8.35
N LEU A 280 10.22 3.29 8.11
CA LEU A 280 10.92 2.18 7.46
C LEU A 280 11.37 2.53 6.04
N VAL A 281 10.50 3.16 5.25
CA VAL A 281 10.81 3.60 3.88
C VAL A 281 11.95 4.61 3.88
N ALA A 282 11.97 5.54 4.84
CA ALA A 282 13.06 6.50 5.00
C ALA A 282 14.39 5.81 5.33
N VAL A 283 14.40 4.82 6.24
CA VAL A 283 15.61 4.02 6.54
C VAL A 283 16.13 3.32 5.29
N LEU A 284 15.26 2.63 4.54
CA LEU A 284 15.65 1.94 3.31
C LEU A 284 16.16 2.92 2.25
N SER A 285 15.54 4.10 2.14
CA SER A 285 15.98 5.16 1.23
C SER A 285 17.39 5.68 1.59
N ILE A 286 17.68 5.88 2.88
CA ILE A 286 19.01 6.31 3.35
C ILE A 286 20.06 5.25 2.97
N LEU A 287 19.77 3.97 3.19
CA LEU A 287 20.68 2.87 2.85
C LEU A 287 20.92 2.81 1.33
N LEU A 288 19.85 2.85 0.53
CA LEU A 288 19.93 2.84 -0.93
C LEU A 288 20.77 4.01 -1.48
N ALA A 289 20.48 5.24 -1.02
CA ALA A 289 21.23 6.42 -1.42
C ALA A 289 22.70 6.35 -0.98
N GLY A 290 22.95 5.85 0.23
CA GLY A 290 24.29 5.69 0.80
C GLY A 290 25.17 4.73 0.01
N PHE A 291 24.64 3.56 -0.40
CA PHE A 291 25.41 2.62 -1.20
C PHE A 291 25.60 3.10 -2.64
N ARG A 292 24.59 3.74 -3.26
CA ARG A 292 24.75 4.30 -4.61
C ARG A 292 25.77 5.42 -4.70
N LEU A 293 25.95 6.17 -3.60
CA LEU A 293 26.96 7.22 -3.48
C LEU A 293 28.39 6.72 -3.73
N VAL A 294 28.65 5.44 -3.39
CA VAL A 294 29.97 4.82 -3.54
C VAL A 294 30.32 4.65 -5.02
N ASP A 295 29.38 4.16 -5.82
CA ASP A 295 29.64 3.79 -7.23
C ASP A 295 29.47 4.95 -8.21
N HIS A 296 28.57 5.91 -7.91
CA HIS A 296 28.17 6.93 -8.86
C HIS A 296 28.82 8.28 -8.54
N VAL A 297 30.11 8.40 -8.86
CA VAL A 297 30.92 9.60 -8.57
C VAL A 297 30.30 10.87 -9.17
N ASP A 298 29.79 10.78 -10.40
CA ASP A 298 29.23 11.92 -11.14
C ASP A 298 27.87 12.39 -10.61
N ALA A 299 27.14 11.52 -9.88
CA ALA A 299 25.83 11.80 -9.30
C ALA A 299 25.87 11.97 -7.77
N ARG A 300 27.06 12.16 -7.17
CA ARG A 300 27.19 12.25 -5.70
C ARG A 300 26.33 13.34 -5.08
N GLY A 301 26.29 14.52 -5.69
CA GLY A 301 25.48 15.64 -5.18
C GLY A 301 23.99 15.28 -5.07
N GLN A 302 23.47 14.53 -6.04
CA GLN A 302 22.10 14.04 -6.04
C GLN A 302 21.87 13.05 -4.90
N TYR A 303 22.70 12.00 -4.80
CA TYR A 303 22.52 10.98 -3.76
C TYR A 303 22.71 11.55 -2.35
N ILE A 304 23.63 12.51 -2.15
CA ILE A 304 23.75 13.25 -0.89
C ILE A 304 22.45 14.00 -0.59
N THR A 305 21.86 14.66 -1.58
CA THR A 305 20.61 15.41 -1.35
C THR A 305 19.46 14.47 -1.02
N VAL A 306 19.27 13.38 -1.76
CA VAL A 306 18.25 12.35 -1.45
C VAL A 306 18.49 11.79 -0.05
N LEU A 307 19.72 11.48 0.32
CA LEU A 307 20.07 10.98 1.65
C LEU A 307 19.70 11.98 2.76
N VAL A 308 20.02 13.26 2.60
CA VAL A 308 19.67 14.32 3.56
C VAL A 308 18.16 14.47 3.67
N LEU A 309 17.44 14.48 2.55
CA LEU A 309 15.98 14.59 2.53
C LEU A 309 15.31 13.36 3.15
N SER A 310 15.85 12.16 2.95
CA SER A 310 15.37 10.94 3.60
C SER A 310 15.66 10.92 5.10
N LEU A 311 16.75 11.52 5.56
CA LEU A 311 16.99 11.74 7.01
C LEU A 311 15.96 12.70 7.60
N VAL A 312 15.61 13.78 6.90
CA VAL A 312 14.53 14.68 7.32
C VAL A 312 13.20 13.93 7.36
N ALA A 313 12.87 13.16 6.33
CA ALA A 313 11.66 12.32 6.30
C ALA A 313 11.61 11.34 7.47
N LEU A 314 12.74 10.72 7.83
CA LEU A 314 12.85 9.81 8.98
C LEU A 314 12.47 10.51 10.29
N VAL A 315 13.06 11.68 10.56
CA VAL A 315 12.80 12.46 11.76
C VAL A 315 11.33 12.90 11.80
N VAL A 316 10.83 13.44 10.69
CA VAL A 316 9.45 13.93 10.58
C VAL A 316 8.43 12.80 10.76
N ALA A 317 8.64 11.65 10.12
CA ALA A 317 7.75 10.50 10.25
C ALA A 317 7.75 9.94 11.68
N THR A 318 8.92 9.82 12.29
CA THR A 318 9.04 9.35 13.69
C THR A 318 8.37 10.34 14.65
N TYR A 319 8.56 11.64 14.43
CA TYR A 319 7.92 12.69 15.21
C TYR A 319 6.38 12.64 15.09
N GLY A 320 5.85 12.53 13.87
CA GLY A 320 4.41 12.41 13.62
C GLY A 320 3.79 11.15 14.22
N ARG A 321 4.49 10.02 14.18
CA ARG A 321 4.06 8.80 14.89
C ARG A 321 4.02 9.03 16.40
N ASN A 322 5.11 9.53 16.97
CA ASN A 322 5.24 9.68 18.42
C ASN A 322 4.27 10.74 18.97
N SER A 323 3.90 11.75 18.19
CA SER A 323 2.88 12.71 18.61
C SER A 323 1.51 12.05 18.75
N LEU A 324 1.11 11.20 17.80
CA LEU A 324 -0.18 10.48 17.85
C LEU A 324 -0.21 9.39 18.93
N VAL A 325 0.90 8.71 19.20
CA VAL A 325 0.98 7.64 20.21
C VAL A 325 0.94 8.20 21.64
N ARG A 326 1.53 9.37 21.88
CA ARG A 326 1.56 9.99 23.23
C ARG A 326 0.20 10.55 23.62
N ASP A 327 -0.39 11.34 22.71
CA ASP A 327 -1.71 11.92 22.89
C ASP A 327 -2.29 12.19 21.50
N ALA A 328 -3.32 11.44 21.12
CA ALA A 328 -3.91 11.56 19.80
C ALA A 328 -4.58 12.93 19.57
N ARG A 329 -5.07 13.58 20.62
CA ARG A 329 -5.79 14.86 20.55
C ARG A 329 -4.81 16.01 20.41
N GLU A 330 -3.89 16.17 21.35
CA GLU A 330 -2.87 17.22 21.26
C GLU A 330 -1.87 16.97 20.12
N GLY A 331 -1.66 15.70 19.78
CA GLY A 331 -0.74 15.26 18.74
C GLY A 331 -1.25 15.46 17.32
N GLN A 332 -2.55 15.72 17.10
CA GLN A 332 -3.15 15.84 15.78
C GLN A 332 -2.53 16.99 14.96
N ALA A 333 -2.45 18.19 15.54
CA ALA A 333 -1.86 19.34 14.85
C ALA A 333 -0.37 19.12 14.51
N ARG A 334 0.37 18.46 15.42
CA ARG A 334 1.78 18.09 15.21
C ARG A 334 1.93 17.05 14.11
N ALA A 335 1.04 16.06 14.07
CA ALA A 335 1.00 15.03 13.03
C ALA A 335 0.63 15.61 11.66
N MET A 336 -0.31 16.56 11.59
CA MET A 336 -0.61 17.30 10.36
C MET A 336 0.60 18.11 9.88
N GLY A 337 1.30 18.81 10.79
CA GLY A 337 2.55 19.49 10.47
C GLY A 337 3.61 18.54 9.91
N ALA A 338 3.74 17.35 10.50
CA ALA A 338 4.65 16.32 9.99
C ALA A 338 4.24 15.81 8.60
N ALA A 339 2.95 15.61 8.33
CA ALA A 339 2.46 15.24 7.00
C ALA A 339 2.77 16.33 5.96
N VAL A 340 2.53 17.60 6.28
CA VAL A 340 2.87 18.73 5.39
C VAL A 340 4.39 18.79 5.13
N ALA A 341 5.21 18.53 6.14
CA ALA A 341 6.66 18.47 5.98
C ALA A 341 7.08 17.30 5.04
N LEU A 342 6.44 16.13 5.11
CA LEU A 342 6.68 15.03 4.17
C LEU A 342 6.33 15.39 2.72
N ILE A 343 5.24 16.14 2.51
CA ILE A 343 4.91 16.70 1.18
C ILE A 343 6.02 17.63 0.70
N GLY A 344 6.50 18.51 1.58
CA GLY A 344 7.64 19.40 1.30
C GLY A 344 8.90 18.62 0.90
N VAL A 345 9.21 17.54 1.61
CA VAL A 345 10.34 16.65 1.29
C VAL A 345 10.15 15.98 -0.08
N ALA A 346 8.95 15.49 -0.39
CA ALA A 346 8.64 14.88 -1.68
C ALA A 346 8.83 15.87 -2.84
N PHE A 347 8.30 17.08 -2.73
CA PHE A 347 8.45 18.13 -3.75
C PHE A 347 9.89 18.61 -3.87
N LEU A 348 10.60 18.80 -2.75
CA LEU A 348 12.00 19.22 -2.79
C LEU A 348 12.88 18.16 -3.46
N THR A 349 12.64 16.88 -3.17
CA THR A 349 13.35 15.77 -3.83
C THR A 349 13.04 15.78 -5.33
N MET A 350 11.77 15.88 -5.71
CA MET A 350 11.37 15.97 -7.12
C MET A 350 12.01 17.17 -7.84
N ALA A 351 12.04 18.35 -7.21
CA ALA A 351 12.61 19.56 -7.79
C ALA A 351 14.13 19.44 -7.99
N VAL A 352 14.85 18.90 -7.00
CA VAL A 352 16.30 18.67 -7.11
C VAL A 352 16.62 17.69 -8.23
N LEU A 353 15.86 16.59 -8.31
CA LEU A 353 16.03 15.60 -9.37
C LEU A 353 15.69 16.14 -10.75
N GLY A 354 14.60 16.91 -10.87
CA GLY A 354 14.15 17.47 -12.15
C GLY A 354 15.06 18.56 -12.73
N ILE A 355 15.81 19.28 -11.91
CA ILE A 355 16.75 20.32 -12.38
C ILE A 355 18.08 19.70 -12.83
N SER A 356 18.43 18.53 -12.31
CA SER A 356 19.72 17.90 -12.59
C SER A 356 19.73 17.24 -13.98
N ARG A 357 20.46 17.84 -14.93
CA ARG A 357 20.63 17.30 -16.29
C ARG A 357 21.35 15.94 -16.36
N ALA A 358 22.00 15.52 -15.27
CA ALA A 358 22.70 14.25 -15.15
C ALA A 358 21.86 13.18 -14.42
N ALA A 359 20.64 13.50 -13.98
CA ALA A 359 19.85 12.62 -13.12
C ALA A 359 18.94 11.67 -13.91
N VAL A 360 19.20 10.38 -13.80
CA VAL A 360 18.20 9.35 -14.04
C VAL A 360 17.40 9.19 -12.74
N ILE A 361 16.08 9.38 -12.80
CA ILE A 361 15.20 9.12 -11.66
C ILE A 361 14.99 7.62 -11.57
N THR A 362 15.65 6.99 -10.60
CA THR A 362 15.51 5.56 -10.41
C THR A 362 14.12 5.20 -9.90
N VAL A 363 13.69 3.98 -10.22
CA VAL A 363 12.37 3.45 -9.86
C VAL A 363 12.09 3.53 -8.36
N ASP A 364 13.05 3.13 -7.53
CA ASP A 364 12.95 3.22 -6.07
C ASP A 364 12.80 4.66 -5.59
N THR A 365 13.54 5.61 -6.17
CA THR A 365 13.45 7.03 -5.79
C THR A 365 12.07 7.59 -6.12
N ALA A 366 11.54 7.29 -7.31
CA ALA A 366 10.18 7.69 -7.70
C ALA A 366 9.13 7.09 -6.75
N THR A 367 9.22 5.79 -6.44
CA THR A 367 8.29 5.13 -5.49
C THR A 367 8.39 5.71 -4.08
N ILE A 368 9.59 6.08 -3.62
CA ILE A 368 9.79 6.74 -2.32
C ILE A 368 9.12 8.13 -2.29
N ILE A 369 9.27 8.93 -3.34
CA ILE A 369 8.59 10.23 -3.47
C ILE A 369 7.07 10.06 -3.47
N CYS A 370 6.56 9.11 -4.26
CA CYS A 370 5.14 8.74 -4.27
C CYS A 370 4.66 8.32 -2.87
N THR A 371 5.49 7.56 -2.13
CA THR A 371 5.16 7.12 -0.77
C THR A 371 4.98 8.30 0.17
N TRP A 372 5.96 9.21 0.23
CA TRP A 372 5.89 10.39 1.10
C TRP A 372 4.67 11.25 0.78
N PHE A 373 4.41 11.49 -0.51
CA PHE A 373 3.29 12.31 -0.96
C PHE A 373 1.95 11.67 -0.60
N VAL A 374 1.71 10.41 -1.02
CA VAL A 374 0.43 9.73 -0.81
C VAL A 374 0.16 9.51 0.69
N PHE A 375 1.17 9.09 1.47
CA PHE A 375 0.98 8.89 2.91
C PHE A 375 0.61 10.18 3.60
N ALA A 376 1.28 11.29 3.28
CA ALA A 376 0.98 12.58 3.87
C ALA A 376 -0.44 13.06 3.52
N VAL A 377 -0.84 12.96 2.26
CA VAL A 377 -2.21 13.31 1.83
C VAL A 377 -3.25 12.46 2.56
N VAL A 378 -3.03 11.14 2.67
CA VAL A 378 -3.96 10.26 3.37
C VAL A 378 -4.00 10.56 4.87
N VAL A 379 -2.87 10.85 5.51
CA VAL A 379 -2.84 11.27 6.93
C VAL A 379 -3.65 12.56 7.13
N ILE A 380 -3.44 13.57 6.29
CA ILE A 380 -4.20 14.83 6.36
C ILE A 380 -5.70 14.56 6.21
N VAL A 381 -6.11 13.78 5.20
CA VAL A 381 -7.51 13.44 4.97
C VAL A 381 -8.09 12.64 6.14
N ALA A 382 -7.38 11.63 6.63
CA ALA A 382 -7.82 10.77 7.73
C ALA A 382 -8.03 11.56 9.03
N LEU A 383 -7.22 12.59 9.27
CA LEU A 383 -7.29 13.42 10.47
C LEU A 383 -8.24 14.63 10.35
N THR A 384 -8.79 14.94 9.17
CA THR A 384 -9.60 16.17 8.99
C THR A 384 -11.01 15.94 8.44
N VAL A 385 -11.19 14.92 7.60
CA VAL A 385 -12.44 14.72 6.85
C VAL A 385 -13.49 13.89 7.61
N PRO A 386 -13.16 12.78 8.31
CA PRO A 386 -14.18 11.93 8.91
C PRO A 386 -14.95 12.63 10.03
N ASN A 387 -16.29 12.65 9.90
CA ASN A 387 -17.18 13.21 10.93
C ASN A 387 -16.97 12.57 12.30
N SER A 388 -16.54 11.30 12.37
CA SER A 388 -16.24 10.63 13.63
C SER A 388 -15.09 11.29 14.39
N VAL A 389 -14.08 11.80 13.67
CA VAL A 389 -12.96 12.54 14.28
C VAL A 389 -13.45 13.90 14.76
N ASN A 390 -14.24 14.59 13.94
CA ASN A 390 -14.76 15.92 14.29
C ASN A 390 -15.76 15.87 15.46
N GLN A 391 -16.68 14.90 15.47
CA GLN A 391 -17.69 14.75 16.52
C GLN A 391 -17.10 14.35 17.87
N GLU A 392 -16.12 13.45 17.89
CA GLU A 392 -15.42 13.08 19.14
C GLU A 392 -14.55 14.23 19.66
N LEU A 393 -14.11 15.16 18.82
CA LEU A 393 -13.39 16.36 19.25
C LEU A 393 -14.35 17.45 19.78
N ASP A 394 -15.50 17.61 19.13
CA ASP A 394 -16.51 18.62 19.47
C ASP A 394 -17.27 18.28 20.77
N SER A 395 -17.54 16.99 21.05
CA SER A 395 -18.26 16.56 22.26
C SER A 395 -17.57 16.99 23.56
N TYR A 396 -16.24 17.04 23.58
CA TYR A 396 -15.48 17.49 24.76
C TYR A 396 -15.32 19.01 24.86
N ALA A 397 -15.49 19.74 23.76
CA ALA A 397 -15.53 21.20 23.81
C ALA A 397 -16.83 21.71 24.47
N GLY A 398 -17.92 20.93 24.36
CA GLY A 398 -19.18 21.19 25.06
C GLY A 398 -19.08 20.97 26.58
N GLU A 399 -18.50 19.84 27.02
CA GLU A 399 -18.39 19.50 28.45
C GLU A 399 -17.49 20.47 29.24
N GLN A 400 -16.50 21.10 28.61
CA GLN A 400 -15.68 22.13 29.26
C GLN A 400 -16.32 23.52 29.29
N GLY A 401 -17.33 23.77 28.44
CA GLY A 401 -18.09 25.02 28.41
C GLY A 401 -19.20 25.06 29.46
N GLU A 402 -19.80 23.91 29.79
CA GLU A 402 -20.96 23.81 30.69
C GLU A 402 -20.58 23.86 32.18
N VAL A 403 -19.30 23.64 32.54
CA VAL A 403 -18.83 23.65 33.94
C VAL A 403 -18.44 25.06 34.43
N ARG A 404 -18.68 26.14 33.65
CA ARG A 404 -18.22 27.50 33.99
C ARG A 404 -19.30 28.57 34.12
N GLU A 405 -20.59 28.23 34.06
CA GLU A 405 -21.68 29.23 34.14
C GLU A 405 -22.58 29.18 35.40
N ASP A 406 -22.43 28.21 36.31
CA ASP A 406 -23.34 28.08 37.48
C ASP A 406 -22.73 28.40 38.86
N ASP A 407 -21.48 28.88 38.95
CA ASP A 407 -20.77 29.09 40.23
C ASP A 407 -20.78 30.55 40.76
N ASP A 408 -21.66 31.44 40.29
CA ASP A 408 -21.69 32.87 40.73
C ASP A 408 -22.91 33.27 41.58
N GLU A 409 -23.71 32.33 42.09
CA GLU A 409 -24.78 32.64 43.05
C GLU A 409 -24.82 31.66 44.24
N SER A 410 -23.90 31.79 45.21
CA SER A 410 -24.19 31.58 46.66
C SER A 410 -22.97 31.67 47.58
N GLU A 411 -22.47 32.89 47.82
CA GLU A 411 -22.00 33.26 49.17
C GLU A 411 -23.26 33.75 49.92
N GLU A 412 -23.69 33.24 51.07
CA GLU A 412 -23.03 33.38 52.36
C GLU A 412 -23.89 32.65 53.43
N HIS A 413 -23.25 31.83 54.28
CA HIS A 413 -23.69 31.15 55.54
C HIS A 413 -23.41 29.63 55.44
N GLY A 414 -22.56 28.99 56.24
CA GLY A 414 -21.92 29.31 57.50
C GLY A 414 -21.65 27.96 58.19
N GLU A 415 -20.37 27.67 58.45
CA GLU A 415 -19.83 26.71 59.43
C GLU A 415 -20.07 25.18 59.24
N SER A 416 -19.02 24.50 58.72
CA SER A 416 -18.32 23.26 59.16
C SER A 416 -18.91 22.37 60.29
N PRO A 417 -18.56 21.05 60.43
CA PRO A 417 -17.29 20.44 59.97
C PRO A 417 -17.29 18.94 59.53
N LEU A 418 -16.12 18.52 59.02
CA LEU A 418 -15.53 17.17 59.03
C LEU A 418 -16.12 16.07 58.12
N SER A 419 -15.38 15.76 57.05
CA SER A 419 -15.19 14.39 56.55
C SER A 419 -13.89 14.32 55.73
N GLU A 420 -13.11 13.26 55.99
CA GLU A 420 -11.76 12.98 55.49
C GLU A 420 -11.66 12.77 53.96
N PRO A 421 -10.46 12.95 53.36
CA PRO A 421 -10.26 12.69 51.94
C PRO A 421 -10.06 11.19 51.68
N VAL A 422 -10.97 10.58 50.93
CA VAL A 422 -10.73 9.28 50.29
C VAL A 422 -9.92 9.54 49.04
N ALA A 423 -8.62 9.26 49.10
CA ALA A 423 -7.74 9.23 47.95
C ALA A 423 -8.01 7.95 47.15
N GLU A 424 -8.87 8.04 46.14
CA GLU A 424 -9.06 6.98 45.14
C GLU A 424 -8.11 7.26 43.96
N HIS A 425 -6.90 6.72 44.06
CA HIS A 425 -5.95 6.66 42.94
C HIS A 425 -6.50 5.69 41.88
N ALA A 426 -7.11 6.23 40.83
CA ALA A 426 -7.39 5.50 39.61
C ALA A 426 -6.10 5.37 38.78
N GLU A 427 -5.26 4.39 39.13
CA GLU A 427 -4.20 3.89 38.26
C GLU A 427 -4.81 3.14 37.07
N LEU A 428 -4.97 3.85 35.95
CA LEU A 428 -5.16 3.22 34.64
C LEU A 428 -3.83 2.65 34.18
N HIS A 429 -3.53 1.44 34.65
CA HIS A 429 -2.45 0.61 34.10
C HIS A 429 -2.83 0.18 32.67
N ALA A 430 -2.09 0.70 31.70
CA ALA A 430 -2.09 0.20 30.34
C ALA A 430 -1.40 -1.18 30.32
N GLU A 431 -2.19 -2.25 30.38
CA GLU A 431 -1.75 -3.58 29.98
C GLU A 431 -1.66 -3.65 28.46
N ASP A 432 -0.48 -3.40 27.87
CA ASP A 432 -0.13 -3.97 26.56
C ASP A 432 1.39 -3.96 26.31
N GLU A 433 2.15 -4.67 27.15
CA GLU A 433 3.53 -5.06 26.86
C GLU A 433 3.65 -6.59 26.82
N SER A 434 3.21 -7.22 25.73
CA SER A 434 3.42 -8.66 25.53
C SER A 434 3.43 -9.07 24.04
N ILE A 435 4.34 -8.48 23.25
CA ILE A 435 4.71 -9.03 21.92
C ILE A 435 6.20 -9.44 21.85
N TRP A 436 7.00 -9.18 22.89
CA TRP A 436 8.45 -9.46 22.87
C TRP A 436 8.96 -10.35 24.01
N SER A 437 8.12 -11.18 24.65
CA SER A 437 8.63 -12.23 25.54
C SER A 437 9.26 -13.34 24.70
N ALA A 438 10.58 -13.24 24.49
CA ALA A 438 11.40 -14.29 23.92
C ALA A 438 11.23 -15.59 24.73
N HIS A 439 10.92 -16.69 24.05
CA HIS A 439 11.06 -18.03 24.61
C HIS A 439 12.52 -18.29 24.94
N THR A 440 12.81 -18.32 26.24
CA THR A 440 14.05 -18.85 26.79
C THR A 440 13.66 -19.91 27.80
N GLU A 441 13.71 -21.19 27.39
CA GLU A 441 13.77 -22.41 28.21
C GLU A 441 13.74 -23.62 27.25
N GLY A 442 14.61 -24.62 27.29
CA GLY A 442 15.69 -24.90 28.22
C GLY A 442 16.56 -26.08 27.78
N GLN A 443 17.79 -26.05 28.26
CA GLN A 443 18.70 -27.17 28.53
C GLN A 443 19.46 -26.71 29.80
N PRO A 444 19.90 -27.58 30.75
CA PRO A 444 20.20 -29.01 30.63
C PRO A 444 19.82 -29.85 31.89
N GLU A 445 20.46 -31.03 32.01
CA GLU A 445 20.48 -32.09 33.06
C GLU A 445 19.71 -33.34 32.61
N THR A 446 20.31 -34.52 32.37
CA THR A 446 21.57 -35.17 32.80
C THR A 446 22.11 -36.11 31.72
#